data_AF-A0A5J9TUE2-F1
#
_entry.id   AF-A0A5J9TUE2-F1
#
_cell.length_a   1.000
_cell.length_b   1.000
_cell.length_c   1.000
_cell.angle_alpha   90.00
_cell.angle_beta   90.00
_cell.angle_gamma   90.00
#
_symmetry.space_group_name_H-M   'P 1'
#
loop_
_entity.id
_entity.type
_entity.pdbx_description
1 polymer ?
#
loop_
_entity_poly.entity_id
_entity_poly.type
_entity_poly.pdbx_seq_one_letter_code
_entity_poly.pdbx_strand_id
1 'polypeptide(L)'
;MHRDRGVSAAAGGAGDRKRISEPMDRSSPSTSWGLSGGREKDRIAAGKQPEVPRYSGGSTAMSKSKLSDGESETDSEESDVSGSEGEDTSWISWFCSLRGNEFFCEVDEEYIQDDFNLCGLSNQVPYYDYALDLILDVESSHGDMLTEEQNELIESAAEMLYGLIHVRYILTSKGLAAMVTPALPLNLDKYKSYDFGRCPRVYCSAQPCLPVGLSDVPRSSTVKIYCPRCEDIYHPRSKYQDNIDGTYFGTTFPHLFLMTHPHLKPQKPSQQYVPRVFGFKIHKP
;
A
#
# COMPACT_ATOMS: atom_id res chain seq x y z
N MET A 1 65.38 -17.02 31.26
CA MET A 1 65.91 -16.27 32.43
C MET A 1 65.91 -14.79 32.03
N HIS A 2 64.87 -14.02 32.39
CA HIS A 2 64.81 -13.19 33.60
C HIS A 2 65.82 -12.03 33.62
N ARG A 3 65.29 -10.80 33.48
CA ARG A 3 65.66 -9.67 34.36
C ARG A 3 64.60 -8.54 34.32
N ASP A 4 63.80 -8.51 35.38
CA ASP A 4 63.26 -7.33 36.08
C ASP A 4 64.29 -6.18 36.21
N ARG A 5 63.97 -4.92 36.57
CA ARG A 5 62.72 -4.16 36.85
C ARG A 5 63.09 -2.67 36.87
N GLY A 6 62.12 -1.77 36.70
CA GLY A 6 62.26 -0.35 37.05
C GLY A 6 60.90 0.29 37.29
N VAL A 7 60.59 0.67 38.53
CA VAL A 7 59.28 1.19 38.95
C VAL A 7 59.42 2.56 39.62
N SER A 8 58.55 3.50 39.24
CA SER A 8 58.02 4.62 40.03
C SER A 8 56.84 5.21 39.20
N ALA A 9 55.57 5.15 39.60
CA ALA A 9 54.89 5.83 40.72
C ALA A 9 54.81 7.36 40.57
N ALA A 10 53.72 8.08 40.90
CA ALA A 10 52.28 7.77 41.06
C ALA A 10 51.51 9.10 41.33
N ALA A 11 50.30 9.30 40.76
CA ALA A 11 49.20 10.20 41.20
C ALA A 11 48.22 10.47 40.03
N GLY A 12 46.90 10.66 40.20
CA GLY A 12 46.08 10.49 41.40
C GLY A 12 44.81 11.35 41.42
N GLY A 13 43.65 10.79 41.04
CA GLY A 13 42.30 11.37 41.24
C GLY A 13 41.90 12.52 40.30
N ALA A 14 40.64 12.96 40.24
CA ALA A 14 39.34 12.34 40.55
C ALA A 14 38.25 13.17 39.80
N GLY A 15 37.12 12.57 39.41
CA GLY A 15 36.13 13.26 38.56
C GLY A 15 35.06 14.03 39.33
N ASP A 16 34.21 14.79 38.62
CA ASP A 16 32.83 15.06 39.05
C ASP A 16 31.90 15.37 37.86
N ARG A 17 30.60 15.09 38.04
CA ARG A 17 29.51 15.43 37.10
C ARG A 17 28.78 16.67 37.62
N LYS A 18 28.34 17.58 36.74
CA LYS A 18 27.15 18.41 37.07
C LYS A 18 26.33 18.88 35.87
N ARG A 19 25.02 18.68 36.03
CA ARG A 19 23.90 19.17 35.22
C ARG A 19 23.70 20.67 35.50
N ILE A 20 23.34 21.45 34.49
CA ILE A 20 22.68 22.77 34.62
C ILE A 20 21.46 22.77 33.70
N SER A 21 20.41 23.48 34.09
CA SER A 21 19.09 23.51 33.44
C SER A 21 18.46 24.90 33.51
N GLU A 22 17.71 25.26 32.45
CA GLU A 22 16.73 26.37 32.37
C GLU A 22 17.27 27.83 32.36
N PRO A 23 16.48 28.86 31.93
CA PRO A 23 15.05 28.85 31.56
C PRO A 23 14.68 29.42 30.16
N MET A 24 13.37 29.56 29.93
CA MET A 24 12.67 29.97 28.70
C MET A 24 12.87 31.43 28.28
N ASP A 25 12.52 31.73 27.02
CA ASP A 25 11.88 33.02 26.70
C ASP A 25 10.65 32.83 25.79
N ARG A 26 9.62 33.67 25.98
CA ARG A 26 8.31 33.58 25.29
C ARG A 26 8.15 34.72 24.28
N SER A 27 7.57 34.44 23.12
CA SER A 27 7.00 35.49 22.25
C SER A 27 5.87 34.94 21.39
N SER A 28 4.66 35.43 21.62
CA SER A 28 3.51 35.26 20.72
C SER A 28 3.67 36.18 19.49
N PRO A 29 2.88 35.95 18.43
CA PRO A 29 1.79 36.91 18.23
C PRO A 29 0.44 36.26 17.88
N SER A 30 -0.62 36.89 18.37
CA SER A 30 -1.99 36.62 17.95
C SER A 30 -2.35 37.53 16.77
N THR A 31 -2.97 36.99 15.72
CA THR A 31 -3.77 37.80 14.76
C THR A 31 -5.06 37.10 14.41
N SER A 32 -6.17 37.73 14.76
CA SER A 32 -7.54 37.27 14.59
C SER A 32 -8.17 37.80 13.30
N TRP A 33 -8.59 36.91 12.41
CA TRP A 33 -9.59 37.13 11.35
C TRP A 33 -10.34 35.79 11.21
N GLY A 34 -11.67 35.69 11.11
CA GLY A 34 -12.67 36.71 10.78
C GLY A 34 -13.65 36.11 9.78
N LEU A 35 -14.43 35.11 10.19
CA LEU A 35 -15.37 34.41 9.31
C LEU A 35 -16.75 35.09 9.33
N SER A 36 -17.08 35.78 8.24
CA SER A 36 -18.32 36.54 8.05
C SER A 36 -18.96 36.22 6.70
N GLY A 37 -20.13 35.58 6.70
CA GLY A 37 -20.95 35.35 5.50
C GLY A 37 -20.37 34.37 4.47
N GLY A 38 -21.16 33.84 3.54
CA GLY A 38 -22.60 33.99 3.36
C GLY A 38 -23.05 33.15 2.17
N ARG A 39 -24.24 32.56 2.24
CA ARG A 39 -24.85 31.89 1.08
C ARG A 39 -25.22 32.93 0.03
N GLU A 40 -25.00 32.63 -1.25
CA GLU A 40 -25.86 33.19 -2.29
C GLU A 40 -26.20 32.15 -3.37
N LYS A 41 -27.36 32.34 -3.98
CA LYS A 41 -28.10 31.43 -4.86
C LYS A 41 -28.89 32.33 -5.82
N ASP A 42 -29.26 31.81 -7.00
CA ASP A 42 -30.09 32.39 -8.07
C ASP A 42 -29.30 32.86 -9.33
N ARG A 43 -29.84 32.88 -10.56
CA ARG A 43 -31.02 32.22 -11.19
C ARG A 43 -30.93 32.29 -12.73
N ILE A 44 -31.53 31.31 -13.41
CA ILE A 44 -32.33 31.38 -14.66
C ILE A 44 -31.79 32.16 -15.88
N ALA A 45 -31.68 31.45 -17.02
CA ALA A 45 -32.19 31.92 -18.32
C ALA A 45 -32.49 30.72 -19.25
N ALA A 46 -33.57 30.79 -20.05
CA ALA A 46 -33.97 29.74 -20.99
C ALA A 46 -33.89 30.23 -22.46
N GLY A 47 -33.64 29.34 -23.42
CA GLY A 47 -33.49 29.69 -24.84
C GLY A 47 -33.78 28.52 -25.80
N LYS A 48 -34.85 28.65 -26.58
CA LYS A 48 -35.52 27.67 -27.48
C LYS A 48 -34.66 26.98 -28.56
N GLN A 49 -35.14 25.82 -29.01
CA GLN A 49 -34.86 25.22 -30.34
C GLN A 49 -35.37 26.10 -31.51
N PRO A 50 -34.95 25.75 -32.75
CA PRO A 50 -35.94 25.41 -33.78
C PRO A 50 -35.65 24.08 -34.52
N GLU A 51 -36.56 23.70 -35.42
CA GLU A 51 -36.80 22.31 -35.87
C GLU A 51 -36.99 22.18 -37.41
N VAL A 52 -36.70 20.98 -37.97
CA VAL A 52 -37.12 20.42 -39.31
C VAL A 52 -36.73 21.16 -40.62
N PRO A 53 -36.77 20.54 -41.85
CA PRO A 53 -37.72 19.53 -42.40
C PRO A 53 -37.15 18.21 -42.96
N ARG A 54 -38.07 17.26 -43.19
CA ARG A 54 -37.88 15.91 -43.80
C ARG A 54 -38.38 15.84 -45.25
N TYR A 55 -37.84 14.91 -46.04
CA TYR A 55 -38.53 14.20 -47.13
C TYR A 55 -37.80 12.85 -47.39
N SER A 56 -38.40 11.68 -47.09
CA SER A 56 -39.08 10.70 -47.99
C SER A 56 -38.19 10.09 -49.09
N GLY A 57 -38.23 8.78 -49.44
CA GLY A 57 -38.95 7.58 -48.98
C GLY A 57 -38.15 6.32 -49.43
N GLY A 58 -38.61 5.06 -49.43
CA GLY A 58 -39.85 4.40 -49.02
C GLY A 58 -39.82 2.90 -49.43
N SER A 59 -40.77 2.07 -48.94
CA SER A 59 -41.02 0.65 -49.36
C SER A 59 -39.91 -0.38 -49.02
N THR A 60 -40.10 -1.67 -48.72
CA THR A 60 -41.25 -2.62 -48.57
C THR A 60 -40.70 -3.88 -47.82
N ALA A 61 -41.44 -4.86 -47.27
CA ALA A 61 -42.88 -5.17 -47.27
C ALA A 61 -43.35 -5.73 -45.89
N MET A 62 -43.82 -6.99 -45.81
CA MET A 62 -44.29 -7.72 -44.62
C MET A 62 -43.92 -9.21 -44.73
N SER A 63 -43.83 -9.93 -43.61
CA SER A 63 -44.55 -11.21 -43.38
C SER A 63 -44.48 -11.65 -41.93
N LYS A 64 -45.48 -12.44 -41.50
CA LYS A 64 -45.81 -12.76 -40.11
C LYS A 64 -46.31 -14.20 -40.01
N SER A 65 -45.76 -15.01 -39.13
CA SER A 65 -46.37 -16.28 -38.71
C SER A 65 -45.95 -16.68 -37.30
N LYS A 66 -46.94 -17.00 -36.46
CA LYS A 66 -46.76 -17.83 -35.26
C LYS A 66 -46.62 -19.29 -35.69
N LEU A 67 -45.94 -20.11 -34.88
CA LEU A 67 -46.54 -21.26 -34.22
C LEU A 67 -45.61 -21.79 -33.12
N SER A 68 -46.18 -22.57 -32.20
CA SER A 68 -45.52 -23.22 -31.08
C SER A 68 -45.09 -24.64 -31.46
N ASP A 69 -44.03 -25.13 -30.83
CA ASP A 69 -44.07 -26.47 -30.22
C ASP A 69 -43.20 -26.47 -28.96
N GLY A 70 -43.49 -27.42 -28.06
CA GLY A 70 -42.79 -27.55 -26.79
C GLY A 70 -42.14 -28.92 -26.69
N GLU A 71 -40.86 -28.95 -26.36
CA GLU A 71 -40.09 -30.18 -26.12
C GLU A 71 -39.42 -30.04 -24.76
N SER A 72 -39.63 -31.05 -23.90
CA SER A 72 -39.05 -31.10 -22.57
C SER A 72 -37.74 -31.86 -22.61
N GLU A 73 -36.65 -31.25 -22.13
CA GLU A 73 -35.49 -32.00 -21.69
C GLU A 73 -35.15 -31.58 -20.26
N THR A 74 -35.21 -32.56 -19.37
CA THR A 74 -34.76 -32.45 -17.99
C THR A 74 -33.28 -32.79 -17.95
N ASP A 75 -32.42 -31.78 -17.79
CA ASP A 75 -31.05 -32.06 -17.33
C ASP A 75 -30.98 -31.76 -15.83
N SER A 76 -30.83 -32.83 -15.05
CA SER A 76 -30.68 -32.77 -13.61
C SER A 76 -29.21 -32.50 -13.32
N GLU A 77 -28.81 -31.23 -13.37
CA GLU A 77 -27.47 -30.84 -12.96
C GLU A 77 -27.34 -31.00 -11.43
N GLU A 78 -27.00 -32.23 -11.02
CA GLU A 78 -26.46 -32.54 -9.70
C GLU A 78 -25.10 -31.86 -9.56
N SER A 79 -25.15 -30.55 -9.29
CA SER A 79 -23.99 -29.77 -8.89
C SER A 79 -23.50 -30.33 -7.56
N ASP A 80 -22.55 -31.26 -7.63
CA ASP A 80 -21.76 -31.72 -6.50
C ASP A 80 -21.23 -30.48 -5.79
N VAL A 81 -21.84 -30.16 -4.64
CA VAL A 81 -21.17 -29.39 -3.59
C VAL A 81 -20.08 -30.32 -3.06
N SER A 82 -18.98 -30.36 -3.80
CA SER A 82 -17.68 -30.66 -3.24
C SER A 82 -17.40 -29.54 -2.25
N GLY A 83 -17.92 -29.74 -1.04
CA GLY A 83 -17.39 -29.10 0.14
C GLY A 83 -15.95 -29.57 0.26
N SER A 84 -15.06 -28.87 -0.43
CA SER A 84 -13.67 -28.77 0.00
C SER A 84 -13.76 -28.38 1.46
N GLU A 85 -13.37 -29.31 2.35
CA GLU A 85 -13.18 -29.01 3.75
C GLU A 85 -12.27 -27.78 3.77
N GLY A 86 -12.76 -26.71 4.39
CA GLY A 86 -12.14 -25.39 4.26
C GLY A 86 -10.73 -25.48 4.77
N GLU A 87 -9.75 -25.23 3.90
CA GLU A 87 -8.42 -24.88 4.36
C GLU A 87 -8.58 -23.50 5.02
N ASP A 88 -8.70 -23.51 6.35
CA ASP A 88 -9.01 -22.32 7.15
C ASP A 88 -8.01 -21.22 6.78
N THR A 89 -8.49 -20.24 6.03
CA THR A 89 -7.63 -19.25 5.41
C THR A 89 -7.21 -18.26 6.48
N SER A 90 -5.94 -18.32 6.89
CA SER A 90 -5.43 -17.47 7.97
C SER A 90 -5.69 -15.99 7.72
N TRP A 91 -5.84 -15.21 8.79
CA TRP A 91 -6.09 -13.77 8.73
C TRP A 91 -5.08 -13.07 7.80
N ILE A 92 -3.81 -13.48 7.86
CA ILE A 92 -2.72 -12.94 7.02
C ILE A 92 -2.97 -13.19 5.53
N SER A 93 -3.33 -14.41 5.14
CA SER A 93 -3.58 -14.75 3.73
C SER A 93 -4.89 -14.13 3.24
N TRP A 94 -5.93 -14.14 4.07
CA TRP A 94 -7.18 -13.42 3.84
C TRP A 94 -6.91 -11.93 3.57
N PHE A 95 -6.23 -11.24 4.48
CA PHE A 95 -5.91 -9.81 4.38
C PHE A 95 -5.08 -9.50 3.12
N CYS A 96 -4.09 -10.33 2.79
CA CYS A 96 -3.27 -10.15 1.59
C CYS A 96 -4.01 -10.47 0.28
N SER A 97 -5.10 -11.26 0.34
CA SER A 97 -5.99 -11.55 -0.80
C SER A 97 -7.02 -10.44 -1.07
N LEU A 98 -7.26 -9.55 -0.08
CA LEU A 98 -8.24 -8.48 -0.23
C LEU A 98 -7.91 -7.54 -1.40
N ARG A 99 -8.95 -7.15 -2.12
CA ARG A 99 -8.83 -6.24 -3.27
C ARG A 99 -8.28 -4.88 -2.85
N GLY A 100 -7.13 -4.51 -3.40
CA GLY A 100 -6.34 -3.33 -3.01
C GLY A 100 -5.05 -3.70 -2.28
N ASN A 101 -5.01 -4.83 -1.58
CA ASN A 101 -3.86 -5.26 -0.77
C ASN A 101 -2.79 -6.01 -1.56
N GLU A 102 -2.83 -5.95 -2.91
CA GLU A 102 -1.94 -6.72 -3.79
C GLU A 102 -0.44 -6.38 -3.60
N PHE A 103 -0.14 -5.26 -2.94
CA PHE A 103 1.23 -4.83 -2.62
C PHE A 103 1.83 -5.53 -1.39
N PHE A 104 1.02 -6.05 -0.46
CA PHE A 104 1.53 -6.73 0.73
C PHE A 104 2.11 -8.11 0.37
N CYS A 105 3.17 -8.54 1.05
CA CYS A 105 3.51 -9.96 1.15
C CYS A 105 2.95 -10.54 2.46
N GLU A 106 2.69 -11.84 2.45
CA GLU A 106 2.38 -12.58 3.68
C GLU A 106 3.64 -12.58 4.56
N VAL A 107 3.50 -12.14 5.81
CA VAL A 107 4.56 -12.13 6.81
C VAL A 107 4.55 -13.47 7.53
N ASP A 108 5.70 -14.13 7.67
CA ASP A 108 5.82 -15.37 8.42
C ASP A 108 5.34 -15.20 9.87
N GLU A 109 4.47 -16.09 10.35
CA GLU A 109 4.06 -16.12 11.76
C GLU A 109 5.25 -16.23 12.72
N GLU A 110 6.30 -16.99 12.36
CA GLU A 110 7.56 -17.08 13.10
C GLU A 110 8.21 -15.70 13.37
N TYR A 111 8.04 -14.74 12.46
CA TYR A 111 8.58 -13.39 12.61
C TYR A 111 7.73 -12.54 13.55
N ILE A 112 6.41 -12.75 13.53
CA ILE A 112 5.43 -12.04 14.36
C ILE A 112 5.49 -12.55 15.81
N GLN A 113 5.64 -13.86 16.02
CA GLN A 113 5.73 -14.49 17.35
C GLN A 113 7.01 -14.14 18.13
N ASP A 114 8.01 -13.53 17.49
CA ASP A 114 9.21 -13.00 18.15
C ASP A 114 9.01 -11.53 18.54
N ASP A 115 8.67 -11.31 19.82
CA ASP A 115 8.47 -10.01 20.47
C ASP A 115 9.56 -8.97 20.16
N PHE A 116 10.80 -9.40 19.90
CA PHE A 116 11.88 -8.49 19.55
C PHE A 116 11.59 -7.73 18.25
N ASN A 117 11.00 -8.40 17.26
CA ASN A 117 10.61 -7.79 15.98
C ASN A 117 9.43 -6.82 16.14
N LEU A 118 8.56 -7.04 17.12
CA LEU A 118 7.38 -6.21 17.41
C LEU A 118 7.68 -5.04 18.36
N CYS A 119 8.91 -4.93 18.86
CA CYS A 119 9.29 -3.96 19.89
C CYS A 119 8.80 -2.52 19.58
N GLY A 120 8.08 -1.93 20.54
CA GLY A 120 7.57 -0.56 20.48
C GLY A 120 6.28 -0.35 19.66
N LEU A 121 5.68 -1.40 19.07
CA LEU A 121 4.40 -1.27 18.35
C LEU A 121 3.19 -1.15 19.29
N SER A 122 3.24 -1.77 20.48
CA SER A 122 2.19 -1.67 21.51
C SER A 122 1.92 -0.25 22.03
N ASN A 123 2.89 0.68 21.87
CA ASN A 123 2.69 2.10 22.20
C ASN A 123 2.06 2.92 21.06
N GLN A 124 1.85 2.31 19.89
CA GLN A 124 1.39 2.98 18.66
C GLN A 124 0.03 2.47 18.17
N VAL A 125 -0.32 1.22 18.49
CA VAL A 125 -1.54 0.55 18.08
C VAL A 125 -2.49 0.41 19.28
N PRO A 126 -3.77 0.85 19.19
CA PRO A 126 -4.77 0.59 20.23
C PRO A 126 -5.18 -0.89 20.23
N TYR A 127 -5.63 -1.43 21.36
CA TYR A 127 -6.03 -2.85 21.47
C TYR A 127 -4.97 -3.86 20.98
N TYR A 128 -3.68 -3.53 21.13
CA TYR A 128 -2.55 -4.27 20.56
C TYR A 128 -2.63 -5.79 20.76
N ASP A 129 -2.94 -6.26 21.98
CA ASP A 129 -2.99 -7.69 22.29
C ASP A 129 -4.12 -8.40 21.50
N TYR A 130 -5.34 -7.84 21.52
CA TYR A 130 -6.48 -8.34 20.72
C TYR A 130 -6.22 -8.29 19.22
N ALA A 131 -5.55 -7.24 18.74
CA ALA A 131 -5.18 -7.08 17.34
C ALA A 131 -4.10 -8.11 16.91
N LEU A 132 -3.19 -8.47 17.81
CA LEU A 132 -2.17 -9.48 17.58
C LEU A 132 -2.76 -10.90 17.59
N ASP A 133 -3.63 -11.20 18.56
CA ASP A 133 -4.38 -12.46 18.63
C ASP A 133 -5.18 -12.68 17.33
N LEU A 134 -5.85 -11.64 16.82
CA LEU A 134 -6.60 -11.68 15.56
C LEU A 134 -5.70 -11.92 14.33
N ILE A 135 -4.52 -11.31 14.24
CA ILE A 135 -3.58 -11.51 13.13
C ILE A 135 -3.02 -12.95 13.11
N LEU A 136 -2.90 -13.58 14.28
CA LEU A 136 -2.33 -14.92 14.46
C LEU A 136 -3.39 -16.02 14.58
N ASP A 137 -4.67 -15.72 14.31
CA ASP A 137 -5.82 -16.62 14.44
C ASP A 137 -5.88 -17.34 15.81
N VAL A 138 -5.44 -16.66 16.88
CA VAL A 138 -5.46 -17.19 18.25
C VAL A 138 -6.84 -16.95 18.85
N GLU A 139 -7.48 -18.01 19.38
CA GLU A 139 -8.72 -17.88 20.15
C GLU A 139 -8.50 -16.90 21.32
N SER A 140 -9.20 -15.77 21.30
CA SER A 140 -9.02 -14.69 22.28
C SER A 140 -9.23 -15.22 23.71
N SER A 141 -8.15 -15.31 24.48
CA SER A 141 -8.17 -15.84 25.85
C SER A 141 -8.96 -14.99 26.85
N HIS A 142 -9.42 -13.82 26.42
CA HIS A 142 -9.89 -12.74 27.27
C HIS A 142 -11.31 -12.95 27.86
N GLY A 143 -12.14 -13.82 27.30
CA GLY A 143 -13.44 -14.22 27.89
C GLY A 143 -14.49 -13.10 28.05
N ASP A 144 -14.17 -11.89 27.60
CA ASP A 144 -15.02 -10.70 27.67
C ASP A 144 -16.00 -10.65 26.49
N MET A 145 -17.26 -10.32 26.78
CA MET A 145 -18.23 -10.01 25.73
C MET A 145 -17.98 -8.61 25.17
N LEU A 146 -17.13 -8.52 24.15
CA LEU A 146 -16.86 -7.29 23.41
C LEU A 146 -18.12 -6.80 22.68
N THR A 147 -18.28 -5.47 22.58
CA THR A 147 -19.31 -4.87 21.74
C THR A 147 -18.91 -4.87 20.26
N GLU A 148 -19.90 -4.76 19.37
CA GLU A 148 -19.68 -4.65 17.92
C GLU A 148 -18.74 -3.48 17.56
N GLU A 149 -18.93 -2.31 18.19
CA GLU A 149 -18.04 -1.13 18.05
C GLU A 149 -16.60 -1.41 18.51
N GLN A 150 -16.39 -2.24 19.54
CA GLN A 150 -15.04 -2.63 19.96
C GLN A 150 -14.39 -3.58 18.95
N ASN A 151 -15.16 -4.49 18.34
CA ASN A 151 -14.65 -5.40 17.32
C ASN A 151 -14.21 -4.63 16.06
N GLU A 152 -15.01 -3.67 15.58
CA GLU A 152 -14.61 -2.79 14.45
C GLU A 152 -13.29 -2.03 14.74
N LEU A 153 -13.10 -1.58 15.99
CA LEU A 153 -11.85 -0.93 16.41
C LEU A 153 -10.66 -1.89 16.50
N ILE A 154 -10.88 -3.16 16.85
CA ILE A 154 -9.85 -4.21 16.89
C ILE A 154 -9.46 -4.63 15.46
N GLU A 155 -10.42 -4.79 14.55
CA GLU A 155 -10.16 -5.06 13.13
C GLU A 155 -9.30 -3.94 12.51
N SER A 156 -9.68 -2.67 12.71
CA SER A 156 -8.89 -1.53 12.25
C SER A 156 -7.50 -1.45 12.90
N ALA A 157 -7.38 -1.87 14.16
CA ALA A 157 -6.10 -1.98 14.85
C ALA A 157 -5.22 -3.11 14.29
N ALA A 158 -5.80 -4.25 13.90
CA ALA A 158 -5.11 -5.36 13.26
C ALA A 158 -4.57 -4.98 11.88
N GLU A 159 -5.35 -4.30 11.04
CA GLU A 159 -4.87 -3.75 9.76
C GLU A 159 -3.66 -2.81 9.95
N MET A 160 -3.73 -1.92 10.96
CA MET A 160 -2.66 -0.99 11.28
C MET A 160 -1.42 -1.69 11.85
N LEU A 161 -1.60 -2.67 12.73
CA LEU A 161 -0.52 -3.46 13.31
C LEU A 161 0.19 -4.27 12.23
N TYR A 162 -0.55 -5.01 11.41
CA TYR A 162 0.00 -5.80 10.32
C TYR A 162 0.78 -4.92 9.34
N GLY A 163 0.27 -3.73 8.99
CA GLY A 163 0.99 -2.77 8.17
C GLY A 163 2.32 -2.29 8.79
N LEU A 164 2.35 -2.05 10.11
CA LEU A 164 3.57 -1.66 10.84
C LEU A 164 4.56 -2.81 11.06
N ILE A 165 4.09 -4.06 11.06
CA ILE A 165 4.91 -5.28 11.04
C ILE A 165 5.51 -5.46 9.65
N HIS A 166 4.68 -5.35 8.61
CA HIS A 166 5.05 -5.56 7.21
C HIS A 166 6.22 -4.66 6.78
N VAL A 167 6.20 -3.35 7.11
CA VAL A 167 7.34 -2.44 6.80
C VAL A 167 8.66 -2.87 7.45
N ARG A 168 8.62 -3.54 8.62
CA ARG A 168 9.82 -4.11 9.25
C ARG A 168 10.24 -5.40 8.54
N TYR A 169 9.28 -6.29 8.28
CA TYR A 169 9.51 -7.58 7.65
C TYR A 169 10.14 -7.47 6.25
N ILE A 170 9.63 -6.58 5.38
CA ILE A 170 10.14 -6.42 4.00
C ILE A 170 11.57 -5.86 3.89
N LEU A 171 12.18 -5.47 5.02
CA LEU A 171 13.59 -5.08 5.09
C LEU A 171 14.50 -6.24 5.54
N THR A 172 13.92 -7.37 6.00
CA THR A 172 14.65 -8.59 6.34
C THR A 172 15.01 -9.41 5.09
N SER A 173 15.94 -10.35 5.19
CA SER A 173 16.28 -11.25 4.08
C SER A 173 15.09 -12.11 3.62
N LYS A 174 14.22 -12.57 4.55
CA LYS A 174 13.02 -13.35 4.20
C LYS A 174 11.99 -12.46 3.48
N GLY A 175 11.63 -11.31 4.06
CA GLY A 175 10.66 -10.39 3.44
C GLY A 175 11.12 -9.77 2.13
N LEU A 176 12.41 -9.46 1.98
CA LEU A 176 12.98 -9.09 0.68
C LEU A 176 12.79 -10.20 -0.36
N ALA A 177 12.97 -11.47 0.02
CA ALA A 177 12.72 -12.60 -0.87
C ALA A 177 11.22 -12.79 -1.17
N ALA A 178 10.32 -12.61 -0.20
CA ALA A 178 8.87 -12.65 -0.39
C ALA A 178 8.35 -11.53 -1.34
N MET A 179 9.06 -10.41 -1.43
CA MET A 179 8.78 -9.34 -2.39
C MET A 179 9.42 -9.56 -3.77
N VAL A 180 10.46 -10.40 -3.90
CA VAL A 180 11.06 -10.82 -5.19
C VAL A 180 10.30 -11.98 -5.82
N THR A 181 9.96 -12.97 -5.00
CA THR A 181 9.61 -14.34 -5.36
C THR A 181 8.25 -14.66 -4.74
N PRO A 182 7.37 -15.41 -5.44
CA PRO A 182 6.07 -15.72 -4.90
C PRO A 182 6.22 -16.72 -3.75
N ALA A 183 5.49 -16.50 -2.67
CA ALA A 183 5.21 -17.56 -1.71
C ALA A 183 4.39 -18.65 -2.43
N LEU A 184 4.94 -19.87 -2.42
CA LEU A 184 4.44 -21.11 -3.04
C LEU A 184 4.35 -21.15 -4.58
N PRO A 185 4.46 -22.37 -5.17
CA PRO A 185 4.41 -22.59 -6.62
C PRO A 185 3.03 -22.38 -7.27
N LEU A 186 2.04 -21.84 -6.54
CA LEU A 186 0.73 -21.48 -7.08
C LEU A 186 0.61 -19.98 -7.41
N ASN A 187 1.44 -19.13 -6.81
CA ASN A 187 1.46 -17.70 -7.09
C ASN A 187 2.53 -17.37 -8.16
N LEU A 188 2.21 -16.42 -9.05
CA LEU A 188 3.18 -15.90 -10.02
C LEU A 188 4.02 -14.80 -9.35
N ASP A 189 5.31 -14.74 -9.70
CA ASP A 189 6.30 -13.78 -9.18
C ASP A 189 5.78 -12.33 -8.97
N LYS A 190 5.45 -11.86 -7.76
CA LYS A 190 4.85 -10.51 -7.53
C LYS A 190 5.54 -9.34 -8.24
N TYR A 191 6.88 -9.35 -8.34
CA TYR A 191 7.64 -8.34 -9.10
C TYR A 191 7.63 -8.54 -10.63
N LYS A 192 7.48 -9.78 -11.14
CA LYS A 192 7.45 -10.10 -12.59
C LYS A 192 6.03 -10.26 -13.17
N SER A 193 5.04 -10.54 -12.34
CA SER A 193 3.58 -10.55 -12.62
C SER A 193 2.99 -9.14 -12.77
N TYR A 194 3.76 -8.12 -12.35
CA TYR A 194 3.42 -6.70 -12.38
C TYR A 194 2.37 -6.28 -11.32
N ASP A 195 2.26 -7.00 -10.21
CA ASP A 195 1.25 -6.75 -9.16
C ASP A 195 1.48 -5.40 -8.45
N PHE A 196 2.74 -5.00 -8.26
CA PHE A 196 3.15 -3.66 -7.82
C PHE A 196 2.90 -2.54 -8.86
N GLY A 197 2.26 -2.88 -9.98
CA GLY A 197 1.97 -1.96 -11.08
C GLY A 197 3.18 -1.63 -11.96
N ARG A 198 2.95 -0.70 -12.88
CA ARG A 198 3.89 -0.35 -13.96
C ARG A 198 4.07 1.15 -14.10
N CYS A 199 5.29 1.55 -14.41
CA CYS A 199 5.65 2.96 -14.58
C CYS A 199 4.76 3.64 -15.63
N PRO A 200 4.18 4.82 -15.34
CA PRO A 200 3.30 5.52 -16.27
C PRO A 200 4.04 6.22 -17.41
N ARG A 201 5.37 6.39 -17.34
CA ARG A 201 6.16 7.00 -18.42
C ARG A 201 6.28 6.05 -19.61
N VAL A 202 5.86 6.52 -20.78
CA VAL A 202 5.93 5.78 -22.06
C VAL A 202 7.33 5.20 -22.32
N TYR A 203 8.38 6.02 -22.19
CA TYR A 203 9.78 5.60 -22.42
C TYR A 203 10.38 4.72 -21.31
N CYS A 204 9.60 4.36 -20.28
CA CYS A 204 9.96 3.30 -19.35
C CYS A 204 9.44 1.92 -19.79
N SER A 205 8.78 1.82 -20.95
CA SER A 205 8.32 0.55 -21.55
C SER A 205 7.56 -0.35 -20.56
N ALA A 206 6.68 0.26 -19.76
CA ALA A 206 5.85 -0.41 -18.77
C ALA A 206 6.64 -1.23 -17.71
N GLN A 207 7.82 -0.73 -17.34
CA GLN A 207 8.69 -1.22 -16.26
C GLN A 207 7.90 -1.57 -14.96
N PRO A 208 8.07 -2.77 -14.39
CA PRO A 208 7.62 -3.10 -13.03
C PRO A 208 8.14 -2.10 -12.00
N CYS A 209 7.26 -1.65 -11.11
CA CYS A 209 7.59 -0.76 -10.01
C CYS A 209 7.68 -1.52 -8.68
N LEU A 210 7.99 -0.81 -7.61
CA LEU A 210 7.98 -1.30 -6.23
C LEU A 210 7.12 -0.35 -5.38
N PRO A 211 6.34 -0.83 -4.40
CA PRO A 211 5.64 0.05 -3.47
C PRO A 211 6.64 0.88 -2.64
N VAL A 212 6.24 2.08 -2.23
CA VAL A 212 7.05 3.00 -1.42
C VAL A 212 6.18 3.97 -0.63
N GLY A 213 6.57 4.26 0.61
CA GLY A 213 6.05 5.37 1.40
C GLY A 213 6.83 6.67 1.15
N LEU A 214 6.16 7.83 1.21
CA LEU A 214 6.84 9.13 1.20
C LEU A 214 7.28 9.58 2.61
N SER A 215 6.88 8.83 3.62
CA SER A 215 7.13 9.07 5.04
C SER A 215 7.03 7.74 5.78
N ASP A 216 7.78 7.61 6.88
CA ASP A 216 7.67 6.49 7.83
C ASP A 216 6.77 6.87 9.03
N VAL A 217 5.99 7.96 8.92
CA VAL A 217 5.02 8.44 9.91
C VAL A 217 3.59 8.09 9.47
N PRO A 218 2.83 7.30 10.27
CA PRO A 218 1.46 6.91 9.93
C PRO A 218 0.55 8.08 9.58
N ARG A 219 -0.33 7.83 8.60
CA ARG A 219 -1.34 8.74 8.03
C ARG A 219 -0.75 10.00 7.36
N SER A 220 0.57 10.06 7.15
CA SER A 220 1.23 11.19 6.47
C SER A 220 1.02 11.20 4.95
N SER A 221 0.93 10.03 4.31
CA SER A 221 0.73 9.89 2.87
C SER A 221 0.33 8.47 2.52
N THR A 222 -0.54 8.29 1.53
CA THR A 222 -0.87 6.97 1.00
C THR A 222 0.26 6.40 0.13
N VAL A 223 0.29 5.09 -0.06
CA VAL A 223 1.33 4.36 -0.80
C VAL A 223 1.52 4.92 -2.22
N LYS A 224 2.76 4.89 -2.68
CA LYS A 224 3.18 5.29 -4.02
C LYS A 224 3.95 4.13 -4.66
N ILE A 225 4.26 4.25 -5.94
CA ILE A 225 5.08 3.28 -6.67
C ILE A 225 6.37 3.94 -7.16
N TYR A 226 7.51 3.35 -6.80
CA TYR A 226 8.84 3.75 -7.27
C TYR A 226 9.20 2.99 -8.55
N CYS A 227 9.58 3.71 -9.60
CA CYS A 227 10.07 3.10 -10.84
C CYS A 227 11.61 2.99 -10.83
N PRO A 228 12.20 1.77 -10.83
CA PRO A 228 13.64 1.60 -10.82
C PRO A 228 14.34 1.98 -12.13
N ARG A 229 13.59 2.27 -13.21
CA ARG A 229 14.14 2.64 -14.52
C ARG A 229 14.32 4.14 -14.68
N CYS A 230 13.34 4.94 -14.28
CA CYS A 230 13.45 6.40 -14.32
C CYS A 230 13.81 7.04 -12.98
N GLU A 231 13.93 6.23 -11.91
CA GLU A 231 14.37 6.66 -10.57
C GLU A 231 13.44 7.73 -9.99
N ASP A 232 12.13 7.49 -10.06
CA ASP A 232 11.09 8.50 -9.82
C ASP A 232 9.79 7.83 -9.32
N ILE A 233 8.94 8.59 -8.63
CA ILE A 233 7.79 8.09 -7.84
C ILE A 233 6.46 8.53 -8.46
N TYR A 234 5.48 7.62 -8.47
CA TYR A 234 4.17 7.82 -9.06
C TYR A 234 3.04 7.37 -8.14
N HIS A 235 1.82 7.83 -8.43
CA HIS A 235 0.62 7.27 -7.80
C HIS A 235 0.34 5.86 -8.37
N PRO A 236 -0.22 4.94 -7.57
CA PRO A 236 -0.81 3.70 -8.09
C PRO A 236 -1.88 4.01 -9.16
N ARG A 237 -2.17 3.04 -10.02
CA ARG A 237 -3.26 3.18 -11.01
C ARG A 237 -4.60 2.65 -10.51
N SER A 238 -4.57 1.76 -9.51
CA SER A 238 -5.76 1.16 -8.93
C SER A 238 -6.32 2.06 -7.84
N LYS A 239 -7.59 2.47 -7.97
CA LYS A 239 -8.27 3.26 -6.94
C LYS A 239 -8.40 2.53 -5.60
N TYR A 240 -8.29 1.21 -5.60
CA TYR A 240 -8.32 0.38 -4.39
C TYR A 240 -7.04 0.53 -3.55
N GLN A 241 -5.93 0.90 -4.18
CA GLN A 241 -4.63 1.13 -3.53
C GLN A 241 -4.46 2.59 -3.04
N ASP A 242 -5.35 3.51 -3.43
CA ASP A 242 -5.20 4.95 -3.15
C ASP A 242 -5.31 5.30 -1.65
N ASN A 243 -5.93 4.43 -0.84
CA ASN A 243 -6.18 4.63 0.59
C ASN A 243 -5.15 3.96 1.53
N ILE A 244 -4.32 3.04 1.01
CA ILE A 244 -3.36 2.28 1.83
C ILE A 244 -2.26 3.21 2.32
N ASP A 245 -1.90 3.13 3.60
CA ASP A 245 -0.85 3.97 4.19
C ASP A 245 0.52 3.62 3.58
N GLY A 246 1.26 4.65 3.12
CA GLY A 246 2.61 4.46 2.59
C GLY A 246 3.60 3.98 3.66
N THR A 247 3.31 4.26 4.93
CA THR A 247 4.12 3.83 6.08
C THR A 247 4.28 2.31 6.15
N TYR A 248 3.31 1.54 5.64
CA TYR A 248 3.35 0.08 5.63
C TYR A 248 4.35 -0.52 4.63
N PHE A 249 4.97 0.33 3.80
CA PHE A 249 6.06 -0.01 2.88
C PHE A 249 7.34 0.81 3.18
N GLY A 250 7.17 1.97 3.81
CA GLY A 250 8.23 2.85 4.24
C GLY A 250 9.03 3.49 3.10
N THR A 251 9.93 4.39 3.46
CA THR A 251 10.80 5.11 2.52
C THR A 251 11.97 4.25 2.01
N THR A 252 12.34 3.21 2.76
CA THR A 252 13.61 2.49 2.57
C THR A 252 13.51 1.29 1.62
N PHE A 253 12.37 0.57 1.63
CA PHE A 253 12.20 -0.72 0.96
C PHE A 253 12.72 -0.79 -0.49
N PRO A 254 12.28 0.06 -1.45
CA PRO A 254 12.67 -0.11 -2.85
C PRO A 254 14.17 0.12 -3.07
N HIS A 255 14.81 0.94 -2.24
CA HIS A 255 16.23 1.23 -2.34
C HIS A 255 17.07 0.07 -1.81
N LEU A 256 16.72 -0.46 -0.63
CA LEU A 256 17.36 -1.64 -0.06
C LEU A 256 17.18 -2.87 -0.96
N PHE A 257 15.97 -3.12 -1.45
CA PHE A 257 15.64 -4.20 -2.38
C PHE A 257 16.55 -4.22 -3.60
N LEU A 258 16.77 -3.06 -4.24
CA LEU A 258 17.62 -2.93 -5.43
C LEU A 258 19.12 -2.90 -5.09
N MET A 259 19.51 -2.62 -3.85
CA MET A 259 20.88 -2.82 -3.36
C MET A 259 21.19 -4.30 -3.14
N THR A 260 20.25 -5.05 -2.56
CA THR A 260 20.36 -6.50 -2.34
C THR A 260 20.24 -7.30 -3.64
N HIS A 261 19.46 -6.83 -4.62
CA HIS A 261 19.28 -7.47 -5.92
C HIS A 261 19.75 -6.61 -7.11
N PRO A 262 21.07 -6.31 -7.27
CA PRO A 262 21.56 -5.44 -8.34
C PRO A 262 21.22 -5.91 -9.76
N HIS A 263 21.05 -7.22 -9.96
CA HIS A 263 20.69 -7.81 -11.25
C HIS A 263 19.26 -7.48 -11.70
N LEU A 264 18.38 -7.02 -10.79
CA LEU A 264 17.04 -6.54 -11.12
C LEU A 264 16.99 -5.05 -11.51
N LYS A 265 18.11 -4.31 -11.41
CA LYS A 265 18.19 -2.89 -11.81
C LYS A 265 18.12 -2.78 -13.35
N PRO A 266 17.09 -2.14 -13.92
CA PRO A 266 16.97 -1.96 -15.35
C PRO A 266 17.94 -0.89 -15.88
N GLN A 267 18.29 -0.98 -17.15
CA GLN A 267 18.99 0.09 -17.86
C GLN A 267 18.10 1.35 -17.98
N LYS A 268 18.71 2.53 -17.81
CA LYS A 268 18.01 3.83 -17.91
C LYS A 268 17.35 4.01 -19.29
N PRO A 269 16.27 4.81 -19.42
CA PRO A 269 15.61 5.05 -20.70
C PRO A 269 16.59 5.58 -21.74
N SER A 270 16.73 4.87 -22.85
CA SER A 270 17.55 5.30 -24.00
C SER A 270 16.89 6.43 -24.82
N GLN A 271 15.62 6.71 -24.55
CA GLN A 271 14.81 7.71 -25.25
C GLN A 271 14.12 8.64 -24.23
N GLN A 272 13.96 9.90 -24.63
CA GLN A 272 13.18 10.91 -23.90
C GLN A 272 12.20 11.56 -24.88
N TYR A 273 11.07 12.05 -24.37
CA TYR A 273 10.13 12.81 -25.18
C TYR A 273 10.80 14.06 -25.76
N VAL A 274 10.73 14.21 -27.08
CA VAL A 274 11.18 15.41 -27.79
C VAL A 274 9.93 16.16 -28.27
N PRO A 275 9.54 17.26 -27.61
CA PRO A 275 8.37 18.03 -28.02
C PRO A 275 8.60 18.63 -29.41
N ARG A 276 7.57 18.55 -30.27
CA ARG A 276 7.61 19.04 -31.65
C ARG A 276 6.32 19.74 -32.05
N VAL A 277 6.45 20.79 -32.85
CA VAL A 277 5.34 21.51 -33.49
C VAL A 277 5.63 21.54 -34.99
N PHE A 278 4.70 21.04 -35.81
CA PHE A 278 4.89 20.84 -37.26
C PHE A 278 6.20 20.11 -37.63
N GLY A 279 6.64 19.16 -36.79
CA GLY A 279 7.89 18.41 -36.96
C GLY A 279 9.14 19.08 -36.39
N PHE A 280 9.16 20.39 -36.23
CA PHE A 280 10.26 21.15 -35.64
C PHE A 280 10.36 20.91 -34.12
N LYS A 281 11.58 20.73 -33.60
CA LYS A 281 11.80 20.59 -32.15
C LYS A 281 11.55 21.93 -31.46
N ILE A 282 10.85 21.94 -30.32
CA ILE A 282 10.72 23.15 -29.50
C ILE A 282 12.06 23.43 -28.80
N HIS A 283 12.51 24.68 -28.81
CA HIS A 283 13.69 25.12 -28.04
C HIS A 283 13.38 25.13 -26.54
N LYS A 284 14.39 24.95 -25.69
CA LYS A 284 14.21 25.17 -24.25
C LYS A 284 14.16 26.69 -23.98
N PRO A 285 13.28 27.17 -23.09
CA PRO A 285 13.34 28.55 -22.62
C PRO A 285 14.63 28.80 -21.80
#